data_AF-A0AB74BKD6-F1
#
_entry.id   AF-A0AB74BKD6-F1
#
_cell.length_a   1.000
_cell.length_b   1.000
_cell.length_c   1.000
_cell.angle_alpha   90.00
_cell.angle_beta   90.00
_cell.angle_gamma   90.00
#
_symmetry.space_group_name_H-M   'P 1'
#
loop_
_entity.id
_entity.type
_entity.pdbx_description
1 polymer ?
#
loop_
_entity_poly.entity_id
_entity_poly.type
_entity_poly.pdbx_seq_one_letter_code
_entity_poly.pdbx_strand_id
1 'polypeptide(L)'
;MYPHTLSGRPIVVDGNSELKIVVSKDMTIYPQVSCDGQNHFTCAPGDTITVSKKPQKLRLIHPLDHNYYEVCRTKLGWGSKLGGGGD
;
A
#
# COMPACT_ATOMS: atom_id res chain seq x y z
N MET A 1 2.74 10.77 -2.24
CA MET A 1 1.82 10.61 -3.39
C MET A 1 0.73 11.67 -3.22
N TYR A 2 0.75 12.73 -4.05
CA TYR A 2 -0.04 13.96 -3.86
C TYR A 2 -0.77 14.31 -5.16
N PRO A 3 -1.90 13.64 -5.48
CA PRO A 3 -2.58 13.88 -6.74
C PRO A 3 -3.14 15.30 -6.79
N HIS A 4 -3.01 15.97 -7.93
CA HIS A 4 -3.54 17.33 -8.13
C HIS A 4 -5.06 17.38 -8.34
N THR A 5 -5.71 16.24 -8.59
CA THR A 5 -7.16 16.16 -8.75
C THR A 5 -7.85 16.13 -7.38
N LEU A 6 -8.85 17.00 -7.18
CA LEU A 6 -9.64 17.08 -5.93
C LEU A 6 -10.44 15.81 -5.60
N SER A 7 -10.71 14.98 -6.62
CA SER A 7 -11.40 13.69 -6.49
C SER A 7 -10.47 12.51 -6.23
N GLY A 8 -9.17 12.73 -6.03
CA GLY A 8 -8.23 11.68 -5.63
C GLY A 8 -8.68 11.04 -4.30
N ARG A 9 -9.16 9.80 -4.35
CA ARG A 9 -9.61 9.01 -3.21
C ARG A 9 -9.01 7.60 -3.30
N PRO A 10 -8.64 6.96 -2.18
CA PRO A 10 -8.28 5.54 -2.19
C PRO A 10 -9.43 4.68 -2.72
N ILE A 11 -9.09 3.63 -3.46
CA ILE A 11 -10.04 2.64 -3.97
C ILE A 11 -9.63 1.24 -3.51
N VAL A 12 -10.61 0.38 -3.25
CA VAL A 12 -10.40 -1.03 -2.92
C VAL A 12 -11.00 -1.86 -4.06
N VAL A 13 -10.21 -2.78 -4.61
CA VAL A 13 -10.59 -3.66 -5.72
C VAL A 13 -10.45 -5.13 -5.32
N ASP A 14 -11.06 -6.04 -6.10
CA ASP A 14 -10.92 -7.48 -5.86
C ASP A 14 -9.45 -7.91 -5.95
N GLY A 15 -9.04 -8.84 -5.08
CA GLY A 15 -7.65 -9.29 -4.97
C GLY A 15 -7.12 -10.03 -6.21
N ASN A 16 -7.97 -10.47 -7.14
CA ASN A 16 -7.55 -11.07 -8.41
C ASN A 16 -7.61 -10.09 -9.58
N SER A 17 -7.90 -8.81 -9.33
CA SER A 17 -7.87 -7.78 -10.36
C SER A 17 -6.45 -7.53 -10.86
N GLU A 18 -6.31 -7.17 -12.13
CA GLU A 18 -5.08 -6.62 -12.69
C GLU A 18 -5.16 -5.10 -12.72
N LEU A 19 -4.13 -4.43 -12.20
CA LEU A 19 -3.98 -2.98 -12.26
C LEU A 19 -2.93 -2.62 -13.31
N LYS A 20 -3.30 -1.71 -14.22
CA LYS A 20 -2.40 -1.17 -15.24
C LYS A 20 -2.16 0.31 -15.00
N ILE A 21 -0.91 0.68 -14.74
CA ILE A 21 -0.48 2.07 -14.57
C ILE A 21 0.37 2.43 -15.78
N VAL A 22 -0.05 3.43 -16.53
CA VAL A 22 0.65 3.86 -17.75
C VAL A 22 1.44 5.12 -17.45
N VAL A 23 2.73 5.09 -17.72
CA VAL A 23 3.59 6.28 -17.65
C VAL A 23 3.29 7.11 -18.89
N SER A 24 2.87 8.37 -18.70
CA SER A 24 2.61 9.25 -19.84
C SER A 24 3.83 9.35 -20.74
N LYS A 25 3.60 9.31 -22.06
CA LYS A 25 4.66 9.47 -23.07
C LYS A 25 5.24 10.89 -23.07
N ASP A 26 4.44 11.87 -22.64
CA ASP A 26 4.79 13.28 -22.64
C ASP A 26 5.55 13.70 -21.37
N MET A 27 5.96 12.72 -20.55
CA MET A 27 6.65 12.98 -19.30
C MET A 27 8.15 13.17 -19.53
N THR A 28 8.74 14.16 -18.86
CA THR A 28 10.19 14.45 -18.95
C THR A 28 11.02 13.74 -17.89
N ILE A 29 10.37 13.05 -16.94
CA ILE A 29 10.99 12.37 -15.82
C ILE A 29 10.80 10.84 -15.91
N TYR A 30 11.71 10.11 -15.28
CA TYR A 30 11.74 8.64 -15.24
C TYR A 30 11.37 8.16 -13.82
N PRO A 31 10.11 7.80 -13.57
CA PRO A 31 9.65 7.47 -12.23
C PRO A 31 10.26 6.14 -11.78
N GLN A 32 10.33 5.95 -10.47
CA GLN A 32 10.81 4.72 -9.85
C GLN A 32 9.64 3.89 -9.33
N VAL A 33 9.67 2.60 -9.60
CA VAL A 33 8.84 1.60 -8.92
C VAL A 33 9.70 0.93 -7.88
N SER A 34 9.23 0.92 -6.62
CA SER A 34 9.87 0.16 -5.56
C SER A 34 9.00 -1.00 -5.09
N CYS A 35 9.62 -2.17 -4.89
CA CYS A 35 8.97 -3.31 -4.25
C CYS A 35 9.46 -3.40 -2.81
N ASP A 36 8.55 -3.25 -1.85
CA ASP A 36 8.81 -3.26 -0.40
C ASP A 36 9.92 -2.30 0.06
N GLY A 37 10.19 -1.24 -0.73
CA GLY A 37 11.25 -0.26 -0.46
C GLY A 37 12.68 -0.78 -0.67
N GLN A 38 12.87 -1.96 -1.26
CA GLN A 38 14.20 -2.57 -1.46
C GLN A 38 14.62 -2.64 -2.92
N ASN A 39 13.80 -3.26 -3.77
CA ASN A 39 14.09 -3.36 -5.20
C ASN A 39 13.57 -2.12 -5.90
N HIS A 40 14.37 -1.50 -6.76
CA HIS A 40 14.04 -0.26 -7.47
C HIS A 40 14.17 -0.47 -8.98
N PHE A 41 13.15 -0.03 -9.72
CA PHE A 41 13.09 -0.13 -11.16
C PHE A 41 12.75 1.23 -11.76
N THR A 42 13.58 1.69 -12.70
CA THR A 42 13.31 2.90 -13.47
C THR A 42 12.31 2.60 -14.58
N CYS A 43 11.22 3.35 -14.65
CA CYS A 43 10.31 3.33 -15.78
C CYS A 43 10.62 4.47 -16.74
N ALA A 44 10.46 4.22 -18.04
CA ALA A 44 10.55 5.22 -19.08
C ALA A 44 9.17 5.80 -19.43
N PRO A 45 9.10 7.02 -20.00
CA PRO A 45 7.88 7.53 -20.62
C PRO A 45 7.30 6.55 -21.64
N GLY A 46 6.00 6.25 -21.52
CA GLY A 46 5.30 5.27 -22.35
C GLY A 46 5.29 3.84 -21.81
N ASP A 47 6.05 3.54 -20.75
CA ASP A 47 6.00 2.23 -20.11
C ASP A 47 4.64 1.94 -19.47
N THR A 48 4.38 0.65 -19.32
CA THR A 48 3.23 0.14 -18.58
C THR A 48 3.71 -0.68 -17.39
N ILE A 49 3.26 -0.32 -16.20
CA ILE A 49 3.41 -1.11 -14.99
C ILE A 49 2.12 -1.94 -14.81
N THR A 50 2.28 -3.26 -14.74
CA THR A 50 1.18 -4.20 -14.44
C THR A 50 1.37 -4.77 -13.04
N VAL A 51 0.35 -4.62 -12.20
CA VAL A 51 0.32 -5.19 -10.84
C VAL A 51 -0.80 -6.21 -10.79
N SER A 52 -0.45 -7.44 -10.46
CA SER A 52 -1.39 -8.54 -10.28
C SER A 52 -0.97 -9.43 -9.11
N LYS A 53 -1.93 -10.16 -8.55
CA LYS A 53 -1.67 -11.05 -7.42
C LYS A 53 -0.81 -12.23 -7.86
N LYS A 54 0.30 -12.43 -7.16
CA LYS A 54 1.16 -13.59 -7.35
C LYS A 54 0.42 -14.88 -6.91
N PRO A 55 0.47 -15.97 -7.70
CA PRO A 55 -0.14 -17.25 -7.31
C PRO A 55 0.44 -17.84 -6.02
N GLN A 56 1.75 -17.64 -5.81
CA GLN A 56 2.47 -18.09 -4.63
C GLN A 56 2.23 -17.14 -3.45
N LYS A 57 1.74 -17.69 -2.34
CA LYS A 57 1.48 -16.93 -1.10
C LYS A 57 2.64 -17.06 -0.13
N LEU A 58 2.91 -16.00 0.61
CA LEU A 58 3.78 -16.05 1.78
C LEU A 58 3.12 -16.88 2.88
N ARG A 59 3.86 -17.80 3.49
CA ARG A 59 3.43 -18.56 4.65
C ARG A 59 3.94 -17.89 5.92
N LEU A 60 3.01 -17.31 6.68
CA LEU A 60 3.31 -16.70 7.98
C LEU A 60 3.00 -17.71 9.11
N ILE A 61 3.79 -17.66 10.17
CA ILE A 61 3.56 -18.43 11.40
C ILE A 61 3.12 -17.43 12.47
N HIS A 62 2.03 -17.73 13.14
CA HIS A 62 1.47 -16.89 14.19
C HIS A 62 1.50 -17.64 15.53
N PRO A 63 1.90 -17.00 16.63
CA PRO A 63 1.66 -17.49 17.98
C PRO A 63 0.16 -17.79 18.22
N LEU A 64 -0.15 -18.67 19.17
CA LEU A 64 -1.54 -19.09 19.45
C LEU A 64 -2.43 -17.93 19.93
N ASP A 65 -1.83 -16.93 20.56
CA ASP A 65 -2.45 -15.71 21.07
C ASP A 65 -2.40 -14.54 20.07
N HIS A 66 -1.99 -14.78 18.82
CA HIS A 66 -1.88 -13.72 17.83
C HIS A 66 -3.23 -13.09 17.47
N ASN A 67 -3.35 -11.77 17.70
CA ASN A 67 -4.50 -10.97 17.32
C ASN A 67 -4.09 -9.80 16.41
N TYR A 68 -4.48 -9.86 15.14
CA TYR A 68 -4.19 -8.81 14.15
C TYR A 68 -4.63 -7.41 14.62
N TYR A 69 -5.85 -7.30 15.14
CA TYR A 69 -6.42 -6.02 15.54
C TYR A 69 -5.79 -5.46 16.81
N GLU A 70 -5.35 -6.32 17.73
CA GLU A 70 -4.58 -5.90 18.90
C GLU A 70 -3.24 -5.30 18.49
N VAL A 71 -2.52 -5.96 17.58
CA VAL A 71 -1.27 -5.42 17.02
C VAL A 71 -1.51 -4.06 16.36
N CYS A 72 -2.58 -3.91 15.57
CA CYS A 72 -2.94 -2.62 14.99
C CYS A 72 -3.24 -1.54 16.06
N ARG A 73 -4.02 -1.86 17.09
CA ARG A 73 -4.35 -0.91 18.17
C ARG A 73 -3.09 -0.44 18.89
N THR A 74 -2.21 -1.36 19.27
CA THR A 74 -0.97 -1.04 19.98
C THR A 74 -0.03 -0.23 19.10
N LYS A 75 0.18 -0.61 17.83
CA LYS A 75 1.11 0.09 16.93
C LYS A 75 0.62 1.46 16.48
N LEU A 76 -0.69 1.63 16.30
CA LEU A 76 -1.28 2.87 15.78
C LEU A 76 -1.91 3.74 16.88
N GLY A 77 -1.88 3.29 18.14
CA GLY A 77 -2.48 4.00 19.28
C GLY A 77 -4.00 4.10 19.22
N TRP A 78 -4.69 3.16 18.57
CA TRP A 78 -6.15 3.22 18.45
C TRP A 78 -6.83 2.82 19.77
N GLY A 79 -7.65 3.72 20.31
CA GLY A 79 -8.44 3.48 21.51
C GLY A 79 -7.77 3.88 22.84
N SER A 80 -6.56 4.44 22.83
CA SER A 80 -5.83 4.85 24.05
C SER A 80 -6.25 6.21 24.62
N LYS A 81 -7.43 6.73 24.27
CA LYS A 81 -7.99 7.97 24.84
C LYS A 81 -9.45 7.79 25.23
N LEU A 82 -9.66 7.18 26.39
CA LEU A 82 -10.60 7.75 27.36
C LEU A 82 -9.71 8.50 28.35
N GLY A 83 -9.79 9.83 28.35
CA GLY A 83 -9.10 10.64 29.35
C GLY A 83 -9.59 10.24 30.73
N GLY A 84 -8.69 9.77 31.58
CA GLY A 84 -8.93 9.73 33.02
C GLY A 84 -9.06 11.17 33.52
N GLY A 85 -10.29 11.63 33.68
CA GLY A 85 -10.61 12.64 34.68
C GLY A 85 -10.96 11.92 35.97
N GLY A 86 -10.32 12.32 37.08
CA GLY A 86 -10.52 11.82 38.46
C GLY A 86 -10.05 10.38 38.66
N ASP A 87 -9.12 10.03 39.54
CA ASP A 87 -8.55 10.67 40.73
C ASP A 87 -7.02 10.48 40.77
#